data_AF-A0AAV5ZA97-F1
#
_entry.id   AF-A0AAV5ZA97-F1
#
_cell.length_a   1.000
_cell.length_b   1.000
_cell.length_c   1.000
_cell.angle_alpha   90.00
_cell.angle_beta   90.00
_cell.angle_gamma   90.00
#
_symmetry.space_group_name_H-M   'P 1'
#
loop_
_entity.id
_entity.type
_entity.pdbx_description
1 polymer ?
#
loop_
_entity_poly.entity_id
_entity_poly.type
_entity_poly.pdbx_seq_one_letter_code
_entity_poly.pdbx_strand_id
1 'polypeptide(L)'
;METPARAAGRLAVRELGHVSFFVRDLDATRRFYTGVLGLNETGTGKNGRIVFFSAGVHHHDVSCELARAEGPGPQPKGVPGLYHVAFAVGASLDELAEARRWVASHGLTPFGEYERGFCVRDPDGNEVELYVEPAISRSTK
;
A
#
# COMPACT_ATOMS: atom_id res chain seq x y z
N MET A 1 2.59 20.14 17.65
CA MET A 1 3.68 19.17 17.49
C MET A 1 4.89 19.93 16.98
N GLU A 2 5.92 20.07 17.81
CA GLU A 2 7.20 20.60 17.37
C GLU A 2 7.91 19.53 16.53
N THR A 3 8.36 19.91 15.34
CA THR A 3 9.26 19.06 14.54
C THR A 3 10.60 19.01 15.29
N PRO A 4 11.19 17.83 15.57
CA PRO A 4 12.50 17.79 16.19
C PRO A 4 13.51 18.57 15.33
N ALA A 5 14.28 19.45 15.96
CA ALA A 5 15.29 20.23 15.30
C ALA A 5 16.24 19.31 14.54
N ARG A 6 16.46 19.57 13.24
CA ARG A 6 17.43 18.84 12.43
C ARG A 6 18.80 18.94 13.10
N ALA A 7 19.40 17.81 13.47
CA ALA A 7 20.81 17.78 13.82
C ALA A 7 21.61 18.29 12.62
N ALA A 8 22.33 19.39 12.79
CA ALA A 8 23.14 19.98 11.73
C ALA A 8 24.19 18.95 11.27
N GLY A 9 24.20 18.63 9.96
CA GLY A 9 25.25 17.83 9.33
C GLY A 9 24.89 16.41 8.86
N ARG A 10 23.64 15.93 9.01
CA ARG A 10 23.21 14.65 8.40
C ARG A 10 21.82 14.75 7.76
N LEU A 11 21.62 14.00 6.67
CA LEU A 11 20.31 13.78 6.07
C LEU A 11 19.38 13.16 7.13
N ALA A 12 18.25 13.81 7.40
CA ALA A 12 17.19 13.31 8.25
C ALA A 12 15.92 13.10 7.41
N VAL A 13 15.62 11.83 7.09
CA VAL A 13 14.35 11.43 6.49
C VAL A 13 13.24 11.68 7.50
N ARG A 14 12.17 12.34 7.08
CA ARG A 14 11.01 12.61 7.95
C ARG A 14 10.07 11.42 8.02
N GLU A 15 9.79 10.82 6.88
CA GLU A 15 8.84 9.73 6.69
C GLU A 15 9.04 9.08 5.31
N LEU A 16 8.42 7.93 5.09
CA LEU A 16 8.23 7.37 3.76
C LEU A 16 7.16 8.19 3.04
N GLY A 17 7.46 8.71 1.84
CA GLY A 17 6.52 9.57 1.10
C GLY A 17 5.50 8.77 0.28
N HIS A 18 5.96 7.85 -0.56
CA HIS A 18 5.12 6.98 -1.38
C HIS A 18 5.93 5.81 -1.96
N VAL A 19 5.23 4.82 -2.49
CA VAL A 19 5.78 3.77 -3.35
C VAL A 19 5.25 3.92 -4.77
N SER A 20 6.02 3.46 -5.77
CA SER A 20 5.63 3.51 -7.18
C SER A 20 5.70 2.13 -7.81
N PHE A 21 4.63 1.73 -8.50
CA PHE A 21 4.56 0.49 -9.26
C PHE A 21 4.45 0.76 -10.75
N PHE A 22 5.10 -0.09 -11.54
CA PHE A 22 4.68 -0.29 -12.92
C PHE A 22 3.55 -1.30 -12.96
N VAL A 23 2.49 -0.97 -13.69
CA VAL A 23 1.28 -1.79 -13.80
C VAL A 23 0.92 -2.02 -15.27
N ARG A 24 0.18 -3.09 -15.55
CA ARG A 24 -0.22 -3.46 -16.92
C ARG A 24 -1.56 -2.85 -17.35
N ASP A 25 -2.46 -2.59 -16.40
CA ASP A 25 -3.81 -2.11 -16.65
C ASP A 25 -4.26 -1.15 -15.54
N LEU A 26 -4.38 0.14 -15.86
CA LEU A 26 -4.77 1.17 -14.90
C LEU A 26 -6.22 1.03 -14.41
N ASP A 27 -7.12 0.42 -15.19
CA ASP A 27 -8.49 0.22 -14.76
C ASP A 27 -8.59 -0.96 -13.79
N ALA A 28 -7.83 -2.02 -14.03
CA ALA A 28 -7.67 -3.11 -13.05
C ALA A 28 -7.04 -2.59 -11.75
N THR A 29 -5.99 -1.77 -11.86
CA THR A 29 -5.35 -1.10 -10.73
C THR A 29 -6.36 -0.26 -9.94
N ARG A 30 -7.19 0.57 -10.60
CA ARG A 30 -8.24 1.35 -9.93
C ARG A 30 -9.24 0.47 -9.19
N ARG A 31 -9.79 -0.55 -9.86
CA ARG A 31 -10.75 -1.48 -9.22
C ARG A 31 -10.18 -2.09 -7.94
N PHE A 32 -8.88 -2.41 -7.91
CA PHE A 32 -8.22 -2.92 -6.72
C PHE A 32 -8.00 -1.83 -5.66
N TYR A 33 -7.23 -0.78 -5.96
CA TYR A 33 -6.80 0.19 -4.95
C TYR A 33 -7.94 1.07 -4.43
N THR A 34 -8.91 1.45 -5.27
CA THR A 34 -10.07 2.22 -4.82
C THR A 34 -11.22 1.31 -4.40
N GLY A 35 -11.54 0.31 -5.23
CA GLY A 35 -12.73 -0.53 -5.03
C GLY A 35 -12.57 -1.55 -3.90
N VAL A 36 -11.39 -2.16 -3.77
CA VAL A 36 -11.14 -3.18 -2.74
C VAL A 36 -10.44 -2.59 -1.52
N LEU A 37 -9.39 -1.80 -1.70
CA LEU A 37 -8.64 -1.23 -0.57
C LEU A 37 -9.20 0.10 -0.06
N GLY A 38 -10.15 0.71 -0.77
CA GLY A 38 -10.78 1.95 -0.31
C GLY A 38 -9.87 3.19 -0.36
N LEU A 39 -8.74 3.14 -1.08
CA LEU A 39 -7.88 4.32 -1.24
C LEU A 39 -8.55 5.36 -2.13
N ASN A 40 -8.27 6.63 -1.86
CA ASN A 40 -8.76 7.74 -2.66
C ASN A 40 -7.85 7.95 -3.87
N GLU A 41 -8.40 7.98 -5.09
CA GLU A 41 -7.67 8.48 -6.26
C GLU A 41 -7.52 10.00 -6.14
N THR A 42 -6.28 10.49 -6.01
CA THR A 42 -6.00 11.92 -5.81
C THR A 42 -5.63 12.64 -7.09
N GLY A 43 -5.47 11.91 -8.20
CA GLY A 43 -5.30 12.49 -9.53
C GLY A 43 -4.58 11.57 -10.49
N THR A 44 -4.25 12.13 -11.66
CA THR A 44 -3.49 11.44 -12.70
C THR A 44 -2.28 12.26 -13.16
N GLY A 45 -1.29 11.59 -13.75
CA GLY A 45 -0.06 12.20 -14.25
C GLY A 45 0.35 11.67 -15.62
N LYS A 46 1.31 12.35 -16.27
CA LYS A 46 1.86 11.97 -17.59
C LYS A 46 0.77 11.67 -18.63
N ASN A 47 -0.19 12.59 -18.79
CA ASN A 47 -1.33 12.44 -19.71
C ASN A 47 -2.14 11.16 -19.46
N GLY A 48 -2.45 10.88 -18.18
CA GLY A 48 -3.26 9.73 -17.78
C GLY A 48 -2.51 8.40 -17.69
N ARG A 49 -1.18 8.39 -17.87
CA ARG A 49 -0.36 7.18 -17.71
C ARG A 49 -0.03 6.82 -16.27
N ILE A 50 -0.26 7.73 -15.34
CA ILE A 50 -0.07 7.51 -13.90
C ILE A 50 -1.37 7.79 -13.18
N VAL A 51 -1.68 6.96 -12.17
CA VAL A 51 -2.74 7.20 -11.19
C VAL A 51 -2.13 7.27 -9.80
N PHE A 52 -2.62 8.19 -8.97
CA PHE A 52 -2.15 8.41 -7.61
C PHE A 52 -3.24 8.02 -6.60
N PHE A 53 -2.89 7.28 -5.56
CA PHE A 53 -3.80 6.81 -4.50
C PHE A 53 -3.34 7.25 -3.11
N SER A 54 -4.27 7.55 -2.22
CA SER A 54 -4.00 8.00 -0.84
C SER A 54 -4.93 7.32 0.18
N ALA A 55 -4.36 6.92 1.32
CA ALA A 55 -5.02 6.53 2.56
C ALA A 55 -5.44 7.73 3.42
N GLY A 56 -5.13 8.96 2.98
CA GLY A 56 -5.59 10.22 3.59
C GLY A 56 -4.54 10.97 4.41
N VAL A 57 -3.33 10.43 4.57
CA VAL A 57 -2.24 11.08 5.33
C VAL A 57 -1.35 11.93 4.41
N HIS A 58 -0.97 11.39 3.25
CA HIS A 58 -0.18 12.09 2.23
C HIS A 58 -1.02 12.46 1.01
N HIS A 59 -0.51 13.34 0.13
CA HIS A 59 -1.16 13.60 -1.17
C HIS A 59 -1.34 12.30 -1.98
N HIS A 60 -0.38 11.39 -1.87
CA HIS A 60 -0.47 10.02 -2.37
C HIS A 60 0.51 9.14 -1.61
N ASP A 61 0.09 7.92 -1.31
CA ASP A 61 0.91 6.87 -0.71
C ASP A 61 1.38 5.86 -1.77
N VAL A 62 0.60 5.72 -2.85
CA VAL A 62 0.91 4.83 -3.99
C VAL A 62 0.76 5.60 -5.29
N SER A 63 1.69 5.38 -6.22
CA SER A 63 1.54 5.77 -7.61
C SER A 63 1.69 4.55 -8.52
N CYS A 64 0.83 4.44 -9.53
CA CYS A 64 0.86 3.34 -10.49
C CYS A 64 1.02 3.90 -11.90
N GLU A 65 2.17 3.62 -12.53
CA GLU A 65 2.48 4.03 -13.90
C GLU A 65 2.28 2.86 -14.86
N LEU A 66 1.61 3.11 -15.99
CA LEU A 66 1.51 2.12 -17.06
C LEU A 66 2.92 1.76 -17.56
N ALA A 67 3.25 0.46 -17.51
CA ALA A 67 4.51 -0.07 -17.98
C ALA A 67 4.78 0.31 -19.45
N ARG A 68 6.05 0.47 -19.81
CA ARG A 68 6.49 0.90 -21.16
C ARG A 68 6.91 -0.24 -22.07
N ALA A 69 7.10 -1.41 -21.48
CA ALA A 69 7.41 -2.64 -22.15
C ALA A 69 6.73 -3.78 -21.38
N GLU A 70 6.43 -4.87 -22.08
CA GLU A 70 6.10 -6.12 -21.41
C GLU A 70 7.33 -6.57 -20.62
N GLY A 71 7.18 -6.64 -19.31
CA GLY A 71 8.20 -7.13 -18.40
C GLY A 71 7.92 -8.57 -18.01
N PRO A 72 8.87 -9.22 -17.31
CA PRO A 72 8.54 -10.42 -16.55
C PRO A 72 7.36 -10.12 -15.61
N GLY A 73 6.67 -11.17 -15.18
CA GLY A 73 5.65 -11.06 -14.13
C GLY A 73 6.23 -10.56 -12.79
N PRO A 74 5.56 -10.83 -11.67
CA PRO A 74 6.02 -10.41 -10.35
C PRO A 74 7.49 -10.74 -10.10
N GLN A 75 8.19 -9.88 -9.35
CA GLN A 75 9.57 -10.13 -8.96
C GLN A 75 9.71 -11.52 -8.32
N PRO A 76 10.68 -12.35 -8.74
CA PRO A 76 10.89 -13.66 -8.14
C PRO A 76 11.13 -13.55 -6.63
N LYS A 77 10.63 -14.51 -5.87
CA LYS A 77 10.90 -14.56 -4.42
C LYS A 77 12.36 -14.92 -4.16
N GLY A 78 12.94 -14.32 -3.11
CA GLY A 78 14.28 -14.67 -2.63
C GLY A 78 15.44 -13.96 -3.35
N VAL A 79 15.16 -12.99 -4.23
CA VAL A 79 16.18 -12.14 -4.87
C VAL A 79 15.96 -10.66 -4.51
N PRO A 80 16.98 -9.80 -4.63
CA PRO A 80 16.81 -8.36 -4.40
C PRO A 80 15.72 -7.75 -5.28
N GLY A 81 14.80 -7.01 -4.67
CA GLY A 81 13.65 -6.38 -5.32
C GLY A 81 12.64 -5.89 -4.30
N LEU A 82 11.53 -5.32 -4.76
CA LEU A 82 10.39 -5.05 -3.89
C LEU A 82 9.80 -6.38 -3.41
N TYR A 83 9.73 -6.55 -2.09
CA TYR A 83 9.11 -7.73 -1.51
C TYR A 83 7.59 -7.57 -1.34
N HIS A 84 7.15 -6.57 -0.57
CA HIS A 84 5.74 -6.21 -0.39
C HIS A 84 5.61 -4.73 0.00
N VAL A 85 4.38 -4.22 -0.05
CA VAL A 85 3.96 -2.96 0.59
C VAL A 85 2.90 -3.28 1.65
N ALA A 86 2.91 -2.57 2.78
CA ALA A 86 1.99 -2.82 3.89
C ALA A 86 1.05 -1.63 4.12
N PHE A 87 -0.23 -1.93 4.37
CA PHE A 87 -1.25 -0.96 4.76
C PHE A 87 -1.88 -1.37 6.09
N ALA A 88 -1.92 -0.43 7.04
CA ALA A 88 -2.72 -0.59 8.24
C ALA A 88 -4.20 -0.43 7.86
N VAL A 89 -5.01 -1.46 8.14
CA VAL A 89 -6.45 -1.50 7.79
C VAL A 89 -7.38 -1.44 9.01
N GLY A 90 -6.80 -1.30 10.21
CA GLY A 90 -7.55 -1.24 11.46
C GLY A 90 -6.63 -1.27 12.68
N ALA A 91 -7.23 -1.34 13.86
CA ALA A 91 -6.54 -1.36 15.15
C ALA A 91 -6.81 -2.63 15.98
N SER A 92 -7.69 -3.52 15.53
CA SER A 92 -8.14 -4.70 16.25
C SER A 92 -8.16 -5.97 15.40
N LEU A 93 -8.14 -7.15 16.06
CA LEU A 93 -8.25 -8.43 15.36
C LEU A 93 -9.62 -8.65 14.71
N ASP A 94 -10.67 -8.02 15.25
CA ASP A 94 -12.02 -8.08 14.68
C ASP A 94 -12.07 -7.33 13.34
N GLU A 95 -11.48 -6.13 13.27
CA GLU A 95 -11.34 -5.37 12.02
C GLU A 95 -10.46 -6.12 11.01
N LEU A 96 -9.39 -6.81 11.46
CA LEU A 96 -8.58 -7.66 10.58
C LEU A 96 -9.43 -8.81 9.99
N ALA A 97 -10.26 -9.44 10.82
CA ALA A 97 -11.14 -10.50 10.37
C ALA A 97 -12.21 -9.99 9.38
N GLU A 98 -12.72 -8.78 9.57
CA GLU A 98 -13.60 -8.08 8.62
C GLU A 98 -12.90 -7.80 7.31
N ALA A 99 -11.69 -7.21 7.34
CA ALA A 99 -10.88 -6.96 6.16
C ALA A 99 -10.61 -8.27 5.39
N ARG A 100 -10.31 -9.36 6.09
CA ARG A 100 -10.10 -10.68 5.48
C ARG A 100 -11.34 -11.19 4.75
N ARG A 101 -12.52 -11.07 5.36
CA ARG A 101 -13.80 -11.45 4.71
C ARG A 101 -14.09 -10.57 3.50
N TRP A 102 -13.83 -9.26 3.63
CA TRP A 102 -14.03 -8.29 2.56
C TRP A 102 -13.18 -8.60 1.33
N VAL A 103 -11.87 -8.81 1.48
CA VAL A 103 -11.03 -9.12 0.32
C VAL A 103 -11.41 -10.46 -0.32
N ALA A 104 -11.82 -11.44 0.49
CA ALA A 104 -12.27 -12.74 0.00
C ALA A 104 -13.58 -12.64 -0.80
N SER A 105 -14.52 -11.79 -0.38
CA SER A 105 -15.76 -11.55 -1.13
C SER A 105 -15.53 -10.84 -2.47
N HIS A 106 -14.39 -10.16 -2.62
CA HIS A 106 -13.93 -9.56 -3.87
C HIS A 106 -13.06 -10.49 -4.72
N GLY A 107 -13.01 -11.79 -4.38
CA GLY A 107 -12.31 -12.81 -5.15
C GLY A 107 -10.80 -12.86 -4.94
N LEU A 108 -10.27 -12.14 -3.95
CA LEU A 108 -8.85 -12.25 -3.57
C LEU A 108 -8.64 -13.45 -2.64
N THR A 109 -7.49 -14.10 -2.76
CA THR A 109 -7.09 -15.20 -1.87
C THR A 109 -6.04 -14.68 -0.87
N PRO A 110 -6.37 -14.54 0.42
CA PRO A 110 -5.39 -14.26 1.46
C PRO A 110 -4.30 -15.32 1.55
N PHE A 111 -3.07 -14.92 1.86
CA PHE A 111 -1.94 -15.81 2.12
C PHE A 111 -0.95 -15.15 3.11
N GLY A 112 0.07 -15.89 3.55
CA GLY A 112 1.10 -15.32 4.45
C GLY A 112 0.53 -14.83 5.78
N GLU A 113 -0.48 -15.53 6.30
CA GLU A 113 -1.22 -15.13 7.50
C GLU A 113 -0.36 -15.25 8.77
N TYR A 114 -0.46 -14.26 9.65
CA TYR A 114 0.10 -14.25 10.99
C TYR A 114 -0.88 -13.56 11.95
N GLU A 115 -0.53 -13.43 13.24
CA GLU A 115 -1.45 -12.94 14.28
C GLU A 115 -2.19 -11.64 13.92
N ARG A 116 -1.52 -10.70 13.24
CA ARG A 116 -2.00 -9.32 13.04
C ARG A 116 -2.05 -8.88 11.59
N GLY A 117 -1.90 -9.80 10.65
CA GLY A 117 -1.93 -9.45 9.25
C GLY A 117 -1.99 -10.65 8.31
N PHE A 118 -2.27 -10.34 7.05
CA PHE A 118 -2.22 -11.28 5.94
C PHE A 118 -1.87 -10.51 4.66
N CYS A 119 -1.45 -11.23 3.62
CA CYS A 119 -1.17 -10.65 2.32
C CYS A 119 -2.25 -11.02 1.30
N VAL A 120 -2.44 -10.13 0.33
CA VAL A 120 -3.13 -10.38 -0.94
C VAL A 120 -2.22 -9.98 -2.10
N ARG A 121 -2.63 -10.29 -3.33
CA ARG A 121 -1.96 -9.82 -4.54
C ARG A 121 -2.78 -8.76 -5.23
N ASP A 122 -2.12 -7.70 -5.67
CA ASP A 122 -2.73 -6.75 -6.60
C ASP A 122 -2.87 -7.39 -8.01
N PRO A 123 -3.50 -6.70 -9.00
CA PRO A 123 -3.67 -7.23 -10.35
C PRO A 123 -2.37 -7.55 -11.09
N ASP A 124 -1.26 -6.94 -10.69
CA ASP A 124 0.06 -7.17 -11.25
C ASP A 124 0.88 -8.20 -10.47
N GLY A 125 0.31 -8.73 -9.38
CA GLY A 125 0.86 -9.79 -8.54
C GLY A 125 1.80 -9.30 -7.43
N ASN A 126 1.89 -7.97 -7.22
CA ASN A 126 2.62 -7.37 -6.11
C ASN A 126 1.99 -7.81 -4.79
N GLU A 127 2.83 -8.11 -3.79
CA GLU A 127 2.34 -8.50 -2.47
C GLU A 127 1.93 -7.24 -1.69
N VAL A 128 0.66 -7.23 -1.27
CA VAL A 128 0.08 -6.18 -0.45
C VAL A 128 -0.29 -6.79 0.89
N GLU A 129 0.43 -6.40 1.93
CA GLU A 129 0.16 -6.78 3.31
C GLU A 129 -0.92 -5.85 3.90
N LEU A 130 -1.95 -6.46 4.48
CA LEU A 130 -3.00 -5.78 5.23
C LEU A 130 -2.84 -6.19 6.69
N TYR A 131 -2.55 -5.22 7.55
CA TYR A 131 -2.27 -5.48 8.96
C TYR A 131 -3.06 -4.56 9.88
N VAL A 132 -3.14 -4.93 11.14
CA VAL A 132 -3.72 -4.09 12.20
C VAL A 132 -2.67 -3.76 13.24
N GLU A 133 -2.58 -2.48 13.58
CA GLU A 133 -1.68 -1.99 14.61
C GLU A 133 -2.52 -1.37 15.73
N PRO A 134 -2.33 -1.79 17.00
CA PRO A 134 -3.03 -1.18 18.11
C PRO A 134 -2.86 0.33 18.06
N ALA A 135 -3.95 1.06 18.24
CA ALA A 135 -3.87 2.51 18.39
C ALA A 135 -2.83 2.82 19.48
N ILE A 136 -1.79 3.57 19.11
CA ILE A 136 -0.80 3.98 20.09
C ILE A 136 -1.54 4.82 21.12
N SER A 137 -1.68 4.27 22.33
CA SER A 137 -2.12 5.05 23.49
C SER A 137 -1.11 6.17 23.68
N ARG A 138 -1.45 7.36 23.19
CA ARG A 138 -0.70 8.57 23.52
C ARG A 138 -1.06 8.90 24.96
N SER A 139 -0.34 8.27 25.89
CA SER A 139 -0.30 8.73 27.27
C SER A 139 0.16 10.19 27.21
N THR A 140 -0.77 11.10 27.51
CA THR A 140 -0.48 12.52 27.56
C THR A 140 0.40 12.72 28.79
N LYS A 141 1.69 12.96 28.56
CA LYS A 141 2.60 13.48 29.57
C LYS A 141 2.75 14.98 29.37
#